data_AF-A0A2V7TT62-F1
#
_entry.id   AF-A0A2V7TT62-F1
#
_cell.length_a   1.000
_cell.length_b   1.000
_cell.length_c   1.000
_cell.angle_alpha   90.00
_cell.angle_beta   90.00
_cell.angle_gamma   90.00
#
_symmetry.space_group_name_H-M   'P 1'
#
loop_
_entity.id
_entity.type
_entity.pdbx_description
1 polymer ?
#
loop_
_entity_poly.entity_id
_entity_poly.type
_entity_poly.pdbx_seq_one_letter_code
_entity_poly.pdbx_strand_id
1 'polypeptide(L)'
;MTAALAVSLLLAATGPAPAERMAAEAVRLAERQPEAALAQARRALALTAEFDPTVFVAAGRKGEVVEDEFIKARNDYRRHRSALYDAVGRCLARLGRHVEAGRYLGRAVLLESTPERVTLLARELLAEGRARPALDRLAAQAAASRPSPEALALLEEAADAAGVPSAQAEIDRARLAALGGIEAREGPLRVPPEAHLSTGGQVRLEEGVVVIYVADASCRTCSADLEALKRAVPAGPRIVMVPPAPDQDVALRQVLSLYRYPWPVLVGKGAAQAVAVKPVAALVVARSGWVVAAVRRPFGETLTAAIKLLSRADVVESVPRPKWDGRPVTRGPEPPPPALTPEGLAPGEDLPLPGAFVAAADAYKAGQGLEALRFFDALENKGDG
;
A
#
# COMPACT_ATOMS: atom_id res chain seq x y z
N MET A 1 -45.75 -19.09 25.97
CA MET A 1 -44.70 -18.07 26.21
C MET A 1 -43.28 -18.64 26.36
N THR A 2 -43.10 -19.93 26.61
CA THR A 2 -41.77 -20.58 26.76
C THR A 2 -41.08 -20.91 25.42
N ALA A 3 -41.83 -21.14 24.34
CA ALA A 3 -41.26 -21.45 23.02
C ALA A 3 -40.61 -20.24 22.31
N ALA A 4 -41.14 -19.03 22.51
CA ALA A 4 -40.58 -17.81 21.94
C ALA A 4 -39.27 -17.39 22.62
N LEU A 5 -39.16 -17.61 23.94
CA LEU A 5 -37.91 -17.40 24.68
C LEU A 5 -36.83 -18.42 24.30
N ALA A 6 -37.19 -19.67 24.01
CA ALA A 6 -36.22 -20.68 23.57
C ALA A 6 -35.64 -20.40 22.18
N VAL A 7 -36.44 -19.87 21.25
CA VAL A 7 -35.97 -19.48 19.91
C VAL A 7 -35.10 -18.21 19.97
N SER A 8 -35.45 -17.24 20.81
CA SER A 8 -34.58 -16.06 21.04
C SER A 8 -33.27 -16.40 21.78
N LEU A 9 -33.26 -17.41 22.65
CA LEU A 9 -32.04 -17.91 23.30
C LEU A 9 -31.18 -18.80 22.38
N LEU A 10 -31.77 -19.51 21.40
CA LEU A 10 -31.00 -20.20 20.37
C LEU A 10 -30.41 -19.24 19.32
N LEU A 11 -31.12 -18.16 18.98
CA LEU A 11 -30.61 -17.09 18.09
C LEU A 11 -29.58 -16.18 18.79
N ALA A 12 -29.62 -16.07 20.12
CA ALA A 12 -28.62 -15.35 20.92
C ALA A 12 -27.39 -16.20 21.29
N ALA A 13 -27.44 -17.53 21.13
CA ALA A 13 -26.37 -18.46 21.51
C ALA A 13 -25.29 -18.64 20.43
N THR A 14 -25.51 -18.18 19.21
CA THR A 14 -24.51 -18.21 18.14
C THR A 14 -23.86 -16.84 17.99
N GLY A 15 -23.04 -16.45 18.97
CA GLY A 15 -22.05 -15.39 18.75
C GLY A 15 -21.13 -15.72 17.57
N PRO A 16 -20.20 -14.86 17.15
CA PRO A 16 -19.32 -15.11 15.98
C PRO A 16 -18.46 -16.39 16.09
N ALA A 17 -18.26 -16.89 17.32
CA ALA A 17 -17.34 -17.96 17.64
C ALA A 17 -17.55 -19.31 16.90
N PRO A 18 -18.76 -19.85 16.67
CA PRO A 18 -18.95 -21.08 15.92
C PRO A 18 -18.56 -20.94 14.44
N ALA A 19 -18.92 -19.83 13.80
CA ALA A 19 -18.55 -19.57 12.40
C ALA A 19 -17.04 -19.37 12.25
N GLU A 20 -16.41 -18.62 13.16
CA GLU A 20 -14.95 -18.44 13.18
C GLU A 20 -14.20 -19.76 13.42
N ARG A 21 -14.67 -20.60 14.36
CA ARG A 21 -14.09 -21.94 14.59
C ARG A 21 -14.21 -22.80 13.33
N MET A 22 -15.37 -22.81 12.70
CA MET A 22 -15.62 -23.57 11.48
C MET A 22 -14.71 -23.11 10.32
N ALA A 23 -14.52 -21.79 10.18
CA ALA A 23 -13.63 -21.19 9.19
C ALA A 23 -12.15 -21.54 9.47
N ALA A 24 -11.71 -21.47 10.72
CA ALA A 24 -10.35 -21.87 11.10
C ALA A 24 -10.09 -23.37 10.88
N GLU A 25 -11.09 -24.22 11.14
CA GLU A 25 -11.03 -25.65 10.81
C GLU A 25 -10.95 -25.90 9.31
N ALA A 26 -11.71 -25.17 8.50
CA ALA A 26 -11.64 -25.27 7.04
C ALA A 26 -10.23 -24.97 6.52
N VAL A 27 -9.58 -23.89 7.01
CA VAL A 27 -8.20 -23.57 6.63
C VAL A 27 -7.22 -24.68 7.00
N ARG A 28 -7.38 -25.31 8.16
CA ARG A 28 -6.55 -26.46 8.57
C ARG A 28 -6.79 -27.70 7.70
N LEU A 29 -8.03 -27.91 7.25
CA LEU A 29 -8.42 -29.04 6.41
C LEU A 29 -7.97 -28.88 4.95
N ALA A 30 -7.77 -27.64 4.49
CA ALA A 30 -7.53 -27.30 3.08
C ALA A 30 -6.32 -28.02 2.45
N GLU A 31 -5.29 -28.38 3.23
CA GLU A 31 -4.13 -29.14 2.73
C GLU A 31 -4.45 -30.61 2.41
N ARG A 32 -5.46 -31.18 3.06
CA ARG A 32 -5.77 -32.62 2.98
C ARG A 32 -7.02 -32.89 2.15
N GLN A 33 -8.01 -32.00 2.24
CA GLN A 33 -9.32 -32.14 1.59
C GLN A 33 -9.81 -30.76 1.13
N PRO A 34 -9.25 -30.23 0.03
CA PRO A 34 -9.44 -28.84 -0.36
C PRO A 34 -10.90 -28.51 -0.75
N GLU A 35 -11.62 -29.43 -1.40
CA GLU A 35 -13.04 -29.23 -1.74
C GLU A 35 -13.95 -29.25 -0.50
N ALA A 36 -13.71 -30.19 0.42
CA ALA A 36 -14.46 -30.28 1.67
C ALA A 36 -14.20 -29.05 2.56
N ALA A 37 -12.95 -28.58 2.60
CA ALA A 37 -12.56 -27.35 3.26
C ALA A 37 -13.28 -26.13 2.67
N LEU A 38 -13.32 -25.99 1.33
CA LEU A 38 -14.04 -24.89 0.68
C LEU A 38 -15.53 -24.93 1.02
N ALA A 39 -16.17 -26.10 0.95
CA ALA A 39 -17.58 -26.24 1.32
C ALA A 39 -17.83 -25.84 2.78
N GLN A 40 -16.91 -26.22 3.69
CA GLN A 40 -16.99 -25.83 5.09
C GLN A 40 -16.76 -24.32 5.29
N ALA A 41 -15.82 -23.69 4.59
CA ALA A 41 -15.59 -22.25 4.67
C ALA A 41 -16.80 -21.46 4.13
N ARG A 42 -17.41 -21.90 3.03
CA ARG A 42 -18.65 -21.31 2.49
C ARG A 42 -19.82 -21.45 3.47
N ARG A 43 -19.97 -22.61 4.13
CA ARG A 43 -20.96 -22.78 5.22
C ARG A 43 -20.70 -21.82 6.37
N ALA A 44 -19.45 -21.67 6.80
CA ALA A 44 -19.08 -20.71 7.86
C ALA A 44 -19.45 -19.28 7.47
N LEU A 45 -19.19 -18.89 6.20
CA LEU A 45 -19.60 -17.59 5.67
C LEU A 45 -21.13 -17.43 5.64
N ALA A 46 -21.87 -18.45 5.21
CA ALA A 46 -23.32 -18.43 5.11
C ALA A 46 -24.04 -18.40 6.48
N LEU A 47 -23.43 -18.96 7.54
CA LEU A 47 -23.96 -18.87 8.91
C LEU A 47 -24.11 -17.42 9.40
N THR A 48 -23.45 -16.46 8.75
CA THR A 48 -23.62 -15.03 9.06
C THR A 48 -24.80 -14.36 8.36
N ALA A 49 -25.54 -15.06 7.50
CA ALA A 49 -26.84 -14.58 7.00
C ALA A 49 -27.94 -14.67 8.06
N GLU A 50 -27.77 -15.52 9.07
CA GLU A 50 -28.63 -15.59 10.27
C GLU A 50 -28.22 -14.57 11.35
N PHE A 51 -27.04 -13.97 11.18
CA PHE A 51 -26.53 -12.93 12.05
C PHE A 51 -27.10 -11.58 11.62
N ASP A 52 -27.79 -10.91 12.53
CA ASP A 52 -28.34 -9.57 12.29
C ASP A 52 -27.28 -8.50 12.61
N PRO A 53 -26.64 -7.88 11.59
CA PRO A 53 -25.69 -6.81 11.82
C PRO A 53 -26.36 -5.60 12.48
N THR A 54 -27.69 -5.49 12.46
CA THR A 54 -28.38 -4.42 13.19
C THR A 54 -28.31 -4.57 14.71
N VAL A 55 -27.94 -5.73 15.28
CA VAL A 55 -27.63 -5.81 16.73
C VAL A 55 -26.38 -4.98 17.07
N PHE A 56 -25.43 -4.89 16.15
CA PHE A 56 -24.20 -4.09 16.28
C PHE A 56 -24.46 -2.60 15.97
N VAL A 57 -25.46 -2.31 15.13
CA VAL A 57 -25.88 -0.95 14.75
C VAL A 57 -26.89 -0.34 15.74
N ALA A 58 -27.79 -1.14 16.32
CA ALA A 58 -28.85 -0.72 17.23
C ALA A 58 -28.36 -0.53 18.67
N ALA A 59 -27.24 -1.17 19.04
CA ALA A 59 -26.62 -1.01 20.36
C ALA A 59 -26.08 0.41 20.63
N GLY A 60 -26.05 1.31 19.64
CA GLY A 60 -25.63 2.70 19.82
C GLY A 60 -26.45 3.67 18.99
N ARG A 61 -27.52 4.23 19.56
CA ARG A 61 -28.11 5.46 19.00
C ARG A 61 -27.12 6.60 19.20
N LYS A 62 -26.71 7.23 18.10
CA LYS A 62 -25.86 8.42 18.10
C LYS A 62 -26.53 9.52 18.95
N GLY A 63 -25.99 9.81 20.13
CA GLY A 63 -26.45 10.92 20.98
C GLY A 63 -26.51 10.64 22.49
N GLU A 64 -26.55 9.38 22.92
CA GLU A 64 -26.55 9.04 24.35
C GLU A 64 -25.51 7.96 24.62
N VAL A 65 -24.33 8.36 25.15
CA VAL A 65 -23.32 7.52 25.82
C VAL A 65 -23.14 6.10 25.25
N VAL A 66 -22.77 5.92 23.97
CA VAL A 66 -22.25 4.63 23.46
C VAL A 66 -21.42 4.77 22.15
N GLU A 67 -20.69 5.87 21.94
CA GLU A 67 -19.88 5.99 20.70
C GLU A 67 -18.77 4.94 20.66
N ASP A 68 -18.16 4.65 21.80
CA ASP A 68 -17.07 3.68 21.94
C ASP A 68 -17.56 2.24 21.75
N GLU A 69 -18.71 1.85 22.33
CA GLU A 69 -19.23 0.49 22.17
C GLU A 69 -19.87 0.28 20.79
N PHE A 70 -20.40 1.33 20.15
CA PHE A 70 -20.77 1.28 18.72
C PHE A 70 -19.54 1.07 17.83
N ILE A 71 -18.45 1.84 18.05
CA ILE A 71 -17.20 1.67 17.32
C ILE A 71 -16.61 0.27 17.55
N LYS A 72 -16.65 -0.22 18.80
CA LYS A 72 -16.21 -1.56 19.17
C LYS A 72 -17.02 -2.63 18.44
N ALA A 73 -18.35 -2.56 18.52
CA ALA A 73 -19.25 -3.48 17.84
C ALA A 73 -18.97 -3.53 16.33
N ARG A 74 -18.87 -2.37 15.67
CA ARG A 74 -18.53 -2.30 14.24
C ARG A 74 -17.15 -2.89 13.92
N ASN A 75 -16.16 -2.64 14.76
CA ASN A 75 -14.82 -3.23 14.59
C ASN A 75 -14.85 -4.75 14.78
N ASP A 76 -15.60 -5.26 15.75
CA ASP A 76 -15.75 -6.70 16.02
C ASP A 76 -16.40 -7.39 14.80
N TYR A 77 -17.45 -6.80 14.23
CA TYR A 77 -18.07 -7.28 12.99
C TYR A 77 -17.08 -7.32 11.81
N ARG A 78 -16.30 -6.24 11.61
CA ARG A 78 -15.30 -6.19 10.53
C ARG A 78 -14.25 -7.29 10.67
N ARG A 79 -13.73 -7.51 11.88
CA ARG A 79 -12.75 -8.58 12.15
C ARG A 79 -13.37 -9.96 11.90
N HIS A 80 -14.59 -10.16 12.36
CA HIS A 80 -15.34 -11.39 12.14
C HIS A 80 -15.48 -11.71 10.64
N ARG A 81 -16.07 -10.78 9.86
CA ARG A 81 -16.27 -10.95 8.41
C ARG A 81 -14.95 -11.10 7.66
N SER A 82 -13.92 -10.34 8.04
CA SER A 82 -12.59 -10.48 7.46
C SER A 82 -12.05 -11.90 7.62
N ALA A 83 -12.19 -12.52 8.80
CA ALA A 83 -11.75 -13.89 9.05
C ALA A 83 -12.48 -14.94 8.18
N LEU A 84 -13.79 -14.77 7.96
CA LEU A 84 -14.57 -15.69 7.13
C LEU A 84 -14.19 -15.58 5.64
N TYR A 85 -14.03 -14.36 5.14
CA TYR A 85 -13.56 -14.14 3.77
C TYR A 85 -12.13 -14.63 3.56
N ASP A 86 -11.25 -14.42 4.54
CA ASP A 86 -9.87 -14.95 4.50
C ASP A 86 -9.87 -16.47 4.40
N ALA A 87 -10.72 -17.16 5.16
CA ALA A 87 -10.83 -18.62 5.12
C ALA A 87 -11.30 -19.14 3.76
N VAL A 88 -12.36 -18.54 3.18
CA VAL A 88 -12.85 -18.91 1.84
C VAL A 88 -11.78 -18.66 0.79
N GLY A 89 -11.14 -17.48 0.83
CA GLY A 89 -10.06 -17.10 -0.09
C GLY A 89 -8.89 -18.07 -0.04
N ARG A 90 -8.43 -18.45 1.16
CA ARG A 90 -7.37 -19.46 1.33
C ARG A 90 -7.75 -20.84 0.77
N CYS A 91 -8.98 -21.29 0.97
CA CYS A 91 -9.43 -22.57 0.42
C CYS A 91 -9.49 -22.54 -1.11
N LEU A 92 -9.96 -21.44 -1.70
CA LEU A 92 -9.97 -21.24 -3.16
C LEU A 92 -8.56 -21.19 -3.74
N ALA A 93 -7.62 -20.51 -3.07
CA ALA A 93 -6.22 -20.46 -3.47
C ALA A 93 -5.60 -21.87 -3.52
N ARG A 94 -5.94 -22.74 -2.56
CA ARG A 94 -5.49 -24.14 -2.54
C ARG A 94 -6.03 -24.99 -3.68
N LEU A 95 -7.20 -24.64 -4.20
CA LEU A 95 -7.78 -25.25 -5.39
C LEU A 95 -7.27 -24.62 -6.70
N GLY A 96 -6.34 -23.66 -6.65
CA GLY A 96 -5.86 -22.94 -7.83
C GLY A 96 -6.88 -21.97 -8.44
N ARG A 97 -7.97 -21.66 -7.72
CA ARG A 97 -9.02 -20.72 -8.16
C ARG A 97 -8.61 -19.28 -7.84
N HIS A 98 -7.51 -18.82 -8.43
CA HIS A 98 -6.84 -17.56 -8.07
C HIS A 98 -7.76 -16.33 -8.15
N VAL A 99 -8.52 -16.17 -9.25
CA VAL A 99 -9.44 -15.02 -9.44
C VAL A 99 -10.47 -14.90 -8.32
N GLU A 100 -11.05 -16.03 -7.91
CA GLU A 100 -12.04 -16.05 -6.83
C GLU A 100 -11.37 -15.88 -5.46
N ALA A 101 -10.21 -16.50 -5.26
CA ALA A 101 -9.41 -16.31 -4.06
C ALA A 101 -9.06 -14.82 -3.87
N GLY A 102 -8.57 -14.15 -4.92
CA GLY A 102 -8.27 -12.73 -4.93
C GLY A 102 -9.48 -11.85 -4.60
N ARG A 103 -10.69 -12.22 -5.07
CA ARG A 103 -11.94 -11.52 -4.71
C ARG A 103 -12.22 -11.58 -3.21
N TYR A 104 -12.18 -12.77 -2.61
CA TYR A 104 -12.46 -12.95 -1.18
C TYR A 104 -11.35 -12.39 -0.29
N LEU A 105 -10.08 -12.63 -0.61
CA LEU A 105 -8.94 -12.06 0.10
C LEU A 105 -8.93 -10.52 -0.01
N GLY A 106 -9.34 -9.98 -1.15
CA GLY A 106 -9.54 -8.54 -1.35
C GLY A 106 -10.53 -7.93 -0.37
N ARG A 107 -11.68 -8.59 -0.16
CA ARG A 107 -12.67 -8.18 0.85
C ARG A 107 -12.13 -8.33 2.27
N ALA A 108 -11.41 -9.41 2.56
CA ALA A 108 -10.79 -9.62 3.87
C ALA A 108 -9.82 -8.48 4.22
N VAL A 109 -8.93 -8.10 3.29
CA VAL A 109 -7.98 -6.99 3.44
C VAL A 109 -8.69 -5.64 3.58
N LEU A 110 -9.76 -5.41 2.81
CA LEU A 110 -10.54 -4.18 2.90
C LEU A 110 -11.18 -4.00 4.29
N LEU A 111 -11.70 -5.07 4.88
CA LEU A 111 -12.31 -5.05 6.20
C LEU A 111 -11.28 -4.94 7.32
N GLU A 112 -10.20 -5.72 7.25
CA GLU A 112 -9.11 -5.72 8.22
C GLU A 112 -7.78 -6.08 7.53
N SER A 113 -6.96 -5.06 7.30
CA SER A 113 -5.67 -5.18 6.63
C SER A 113 -4.59 -5.61 7.62
N THR A 114 -4.12 -6.85 7.49
CA THR A 114 -2.91 -7.35 8.19
C THR A 114 -1.82 -7.69 7.18
N PRO A 115 -0.52 -7.64 7.57
CA PRO A 115 0.59 -8.01 6.69
C PRO A 115 0.43 -9.40 6.04
N GLU A 116 -0.08 -10.37 6.79
CA GLU A 116 -0.26 -11.75 6.31
C GLU A 116 -1.34 -11.83 5.23
N ARG A 117 -2.48 -11.16 5.44
CA ARG A 117 -3.57 -11.14 4.46
C ARG A 117 -3.19 -10.40 3.18
N VAL A 118 -2.47 -9.28 3.31
CA VAL A 118 -1.98 -8.52 2.15
C VAL A 118 -0.97 -9.35 1.36
N THR A 119 -0.06 -10.06 2.04
CA THR A 119 0.92 -10.96 1.40
C THR A 119 0.22 -12.09 0.63
N LEU A 120 -0.82 -12.71 1.22
CA LEU A 120 -1.61 -13.74 0.55
C LEU A 120 -2.37 -13.21 -0.66
N LEU A 121 -3.05 -12.07 -0.51
CA LEU A 121 -3.75 -11.43 -1.63
C LEU A 121 -2.78 -11.10 -2.76
N ALA A 122 -1.60 -10.57 -2.45
CA ALA A 122 -0.59 -10.23 -3.45
C ALA A 122 -0.11 -11.47 -4.23
N ARG A 123 0.05 -12.62 -3.56
CA ARG A 123 0.35 -13.89 -4.23
C ARG A 123 -0.74 -14.28 -5.22
N GLU A 124 -2.01 -14.23 -4.83
CA GLU A 124 -3.10 -14.59 -5.73
C GLU A 124 -3.20 -13.62 -6.92
N LEU A 125 -3.01 -12.31 -6.68
CA LEU A 125 -2.94 -11.31 -7.74
C LEU A 125 -1.78 -11.56 -8.71
N LEU A 126 -0.61 -12.00 -8.24
CA LEU A 126 0.50 -12.40 -9.12
C LEU A 126 0.15 -13.62 -9.96
N ALA A 127 -0.48 -14.63 -9.35
CA ALA A 127 -0.95 -15.83 -10.06
C ALA A 127 -2.01 -15.50 -11.14
N GLU A 128 -2.82 -14.45 -10.93
CA GLU A 128 -3.76 -13.90 -11.93
C GLU A 128 -3.07 -13.09 -13.05
N GLY A 129 -1.75 -12.87 -12.99
CA GLY A 129 -1.02 -11.99 -13.90
C GLY A 129 -1.20 -10.49 -13.59
N ARG A 130 -1.75 -10.14 -12.42
CA ARG A 130 -2.00 -8.77 -11.96
C ARG A 130 -0.84 -8.28 -11.08
N ALA A 131 0.36 -8.30 -11.65
CA ALA A 131 1.59 -7.97 -10.94
C ALA A 131 1.62 -6.55 -10.37
N ARG A 132 1.08 -5.57 -11.11
CA ARG A 132 1.10 -4.17 -10.67
C ARG A 132 0.25 -3.93 -9.40
N PRO A 133 -1.03 -4.36 -9.35
CA PRO A 133 -1.80 -4.34 -8.11
C PRO A 133 -1.14 -5.08 -6.94
N ALA A 134 -0.48 -6.23 -7.19
CA ALA A 134 0.24 -6.95 -6.14
C ALA A 134 1.41 -6.12 -5.57
N LEU A 135 2.20 -5.53 -6.45
CA LEU A 135 3.34 -4.68 -6.12
C LEU A 135 2.91 -3.45 -5.30
N ASP A 136 1.89 -2.72 -5.75
CA ASP A 136 1.43 -1.50 -5.07
C ASP A 136 0.96 -1.81 -3.63
N ARG A 137 0.29 -2.96 -3.41
CA ARG A 137 -0.13 -3.43 -2.07
C ARG A 137 1.05 -3.80 -1.18
N LEU A 138 2.02 -4.55 -1.70
CA LEU A 138 3.21 -4.95 -0.95
C LEU A 138 4.09 -3.75 -0.60
N ALA A 139 4.24 -2.78 -1.52
CA ALA A 139 4.96 -1.54 -1.27
C ALA A 139 4.28 -0.69 -0.19
N ALA A 140 2.95 -0.56 -0.21
CA ALA A 140 2.18 0.12 0.84
C ALA A 140 2.33 -0.58 2.20
N GLN A 141 2.28 -1.92 2.25
CA GLN A 141 2.53 -2.68 3.47
C GLN A 141 3.96 -2.45 4.01
N ALA A 142 4.96 -2.49 3.14
CA ALA A 142 6.37 -2.24 3.49
C ALA A 142 6.65 -0.79 3.91
N ALA A 143 5.75 0.14 3.55
CA ALA A 143 5.78 1.51 4.03
C ALA A 143 5.22 1.63 5.45
N ALA A 144 4.12 0.93 5.74
CA ALA A 144 3.48 0.95 7.06
C ALA A 144 4.25 0.15 8.12
N SER A 145 4.88 -0.95 7.73
CA SER A 145 5.51 -1.91 8.65
C SER A 145 6.73 -2.57 8.03
N ARG A 146 7.57 -3.23 8.86
CA ARG A 146 8.69 -4.01 8.34
C ARG A 146 8.15 -5.25 7.62
N PRO A 147 8.43 -5.43 6.32
CA PRO A 147 7.94 -6.59 5.58
C PRO A 147 8.63 -7.89 6.05
N SER A 148 7.90 -9.00 5.97
CA SER A 148 8.46 -10.34 6.20
C SER A 148 9.38 -10.74 5.02
N PRO A 149 10.27 -11.74 5.20
CA PRO A 149 11.09 -12.26 4.10
C PRO A 149 10.25 -12.76 2.90
N GLU A 150 9.11 -13.38 3.18
CA GLU A 150 8.15 -13.85 2.18
C GLU A 150 7.52 -12.68 1.41
N ALA A 151 7.11 -11.61 2.11
CA ALA A 151 6.57 -10.41 1.47
C ALA A 151 7.63 -9.69 0.62
N LEU A 152 8.89 -9.66 1.05
CA LEU A 152 9.99 -9.11 0.26
C LEU A 152 10.25 -9.91 -1.02
N ALA A 153 10.28 -11.25 -0.93
CA ALA A 153 10.44 -12.10 -2.11
C ALA A 153 9.29 -11.90 -3.12
N LEU A 154 8.04 -11.84 -2.65
CA LEU A 154 6.89 -11.55 -3.50
C LEU A 154 6.92 -10.14 -4.09
N LEU A 155 7.48 -9.16 -3.36
CA LEU A 155 7.62 -7.78 -3.85
C LEU A 155 8.64 -7.72 -5.00
N GLU A 156 9.76 -8.43 -4.88
CA GLU A 156 10.75 -8.56 -5.95
C GLU A 156 10.16 -9.25 -7.19
N GLU A 157 9.41 -10.35 -7.00
CA GLU A 157 8.70 -11.05 -8.09
C GLU A 157 7.65 -10.16 -8.76
N ALA A 158 6.86 -9.43 -7.95
CA ALA A 158 5.86 -8.49 -8.47
C ALA A 158 6.51 -7.33 -9.22
N ALA A 159 7.66 -6.85 -8.76
CA ALA A 159 8.41 -5.80 -9.44
C ALA A 159 8.89 -6.26 -10.83
N ASP A 160 9.40 -7.48 -10.92
CA ASP A 160 9.80 -8.09 -12.20
C ASP A 160 8.61 -8.25 -13.15
N ALA A 161 7.52 -8.86 -12.67
CA ALA A 161 6.34 -9.11 -13.49
C ALA A 161 5.60 -7.83 -13.90
N ALA A 162 5.63 -6.78 -13.06
CA ALA A 162 5.08 -5.47 -13.39
C ALA A 162 5.98 -4.65 -14.33
N GLY A 163 7.21 -5.11 -14.60
CA GLY A 163 8.18 -4.39 -15.39
C GLY A 163 8.52 -3.04 -14.78
N VAL A 164 8.88 -3.01 -13.48
CA VAL A 164 9.43 -1.80 -12.84
C VAL A 164 10.94 -1.96 -12.63
N PRO A 165 11.70 -0.84 -12.59
CA PRO A 165 13.15 -0.91 -12.57
C PRO A 165 13.73 -1.43 -11.25
N SER A 166 13.06 -1.23 -10.11
CA SER A 166 13.59 -1.62 -8.80
C SER A 166 12.49 -1.80 -7.76
N ALA A 167 12.50 -2.92 -7.07
CA ALA A 167 11.64 -3.21 -5.92
C ALA A 167 11.84 -2.19 -4.77
N GLN A 168 13.10 -1.90 -4.41
CA GLN A 168 13.41 -0.92 -3.36
C GLN A 168 12.87 0.47 -3.70
N ALA A 169 12.94 0.88 -4.98
CA ALA A 169 12.44 2.18 -5.40
C ALA A 169 10.92 2.31 -5.20
N GLU A 170 10.16 1.23 -5.41
CA GLU A 170 8.71 1.21 -5.14
C GLU A 170 8.40 1.27 -3.63
N ILE A 171 9.15 0.55 -2.80
CA ILE A 171 9.04 0.66 -1.33
C ILE A 171 9.32 2.09 -0.88
N ASP A 172 10.41 2.69 -1.36
CA ASP A 172 10.82 4.04 -1.00
C ASP A 172 9.78 5.07 -1.44
N ARG A 173 9.19 4.92 -2.64
CA ARG A 173 8.10 5.80 -3.09
C ARG A 173 6.85 5.66 -2.25
N ALA A 174 6.43 4.44 -1.89
CA ALA A 174 5.28 4.24 -1.01
C ALA A 174 5.51 4.88 0.37
N ARG A 175 6.73 4.78 0.90
CA ARG A 175 7.12 5.44 2.17
C ARG A 175 7.13 6.96 2.05
N LEU A 176 7.65 7.52 0.95
CA LEU A 176 7.64 8.97 0.72
C LEU A 176 6.22 9.50 0.57
N ALA A 177 5.33 8.77 -0.10
CA ALA A 177 3.92 9.13 -0.24
C ALA A 177 3.17 9.15 1.11
N ALA A 178 3.60 8.34 2.08
CA ALA A 178 3.07 8.35 3.44
C ALA A 178 3.60 9.51 4.31
N LEU A 179 4.62 10.26 3.85
CA LEU A 179 5.16 11.42 4.56
C LEU A 179 4.49 12.72 4.09
N GLY A 180 4.02 13.53 5.05
CA GLY A 180 3.53 14.88 4.77
C GLY A 180 4.68 15.86 4.48
N GLY A 181 4.43 16.86 3.64
CA GLY A 181 5.39 17.96 3.38
C GLY A 181 6.56 17.62 2.44
N ILE A 182 6.48 16.47 1.75
CA ILE A 182 7.45 16.02 0.76
C ILE A 182 6.76 15.88 -0.59
N GLU A 183 7.41 16.36 -1.65
CA GLU A 183 7.01 16.08 -3.03
C GLU A 183 7.89 14.94 -3.57
N ALA A 184 7.32 13.74 -3.69
CA ALA A 184 7.98 12.61 -4.33
C ALA A 184 8.01 12.82 -5.85
N ARG A 185 9.18 12.63 -6.46
CA ARG A 185 9.39 12.84 -7.89
C ARG A 185 9.88 11.56 -8.55
N GLU A 186 9.35 11.30 -9.74
CA GLU A 186 9.81 10.19 -10.58
C GLU A 186 11.20 10.48 -11.14
N GLY A 187 12.07 9.48 -11.06
CA GLY A 187 13.36 9.50 -11.70
C GLY A 187 13.37 8.91 -13.12
N PRO A 188 14.55 8.79 -13.73
CA PRO A 188 15.85 9.11 -13.14
C PRO A 188 16.16 10.60 -13.19
N LEU A 189 16.59 11.17 -12.05
CA LEU A 189 17.36 12.41 -12.06
C LEU A 189 18.70 12.14 -12.74
N ARG A 190 18.94 12.75 -13.89
CA ARG A 190 20.20 12.61 -14.65
C ARG A 190 20.99 13.90 -14.58
N VAL A 191 22.25 13.79 -14.16
CA VAL A 191 23.19 14.92 -14.21
C VAL A 191 23.72 15.04 -15.65
N PRO A 192 23.66 16.22 -16.29
CA PRO A 192 24.16 16.40 -17.65
C PRO A 192 25.67 16.11 -17.75
N PRO A 193 26.18 15.61 -18.89
CA PRO A 193 27.60 15.32 -19.05
C PRO A 193 28.53 16.54 -18.89
N GLU A 194 28.04 17.74 -19.21
CA GLU A 194 28.78 19.00 -19.04
C GLU A 194 28.80 19.50 -17.59
N ALA A 195 27.97 18.91 -16.72
CA ALA A 195 27.88 19.30 -15.33
C ALA A 195 28.93 18.60 -14.48
N HIS A 196 29.64 19.36 -13.65
CA HIS A 196 30.69 18.89 -12.76
C HIS A 196 30.65 19.64 -11.44
N LEU A 197 31.26 19.06 -10.41
CA LEU A 197 31.45 19.72 -9.12
C LEU A 197 32.51 20.81 -9.26
N SER A 198 32.40 21.88 -8.47
CA SER A 198 33.39 22.97 -8.40
C SER A 198 34.79 22.51 -7.99
N THR A 199 34.92 21.29 -7.49
CA THR A 199 36.19 20.60 -7.20
C THR A 199 36.80 19.89 -8.41
N GLY A 200 36.14 19.93 -9.58
CA GLY A 200 36.53 19.25 -10.82
C GLY A 200 36.01 17.81 -10.96
N GLY A 201 35.40 17.24 -9.92
CA GLY A 201 34.86 15.88 -9.94
C GLY A 201 33.48 15.76 -10.60
N GLN A 202 33.08 14.55 -10.97
CA GLN A 202 31.71 14.26 -11.43
C GLN A 202 30.74 14.09 -10.26
N VAL A 203 29.46 14.40 -10.47
CA VAL A 203 28.40 14.01 -9.52
C VAL A 203 28.03 12.56 -9.78
N ARG A 204 28.26 11.71 -8.77
CA ARG A 204 27.86 10.30 -8.79
C ARG A 204 26.64 10.11 -7.89
N LEU A 205 25.52 9.71 -8.48
CA LEU A 205 24.27 9.42 -7.76
C LEU A 205 24.18 7.96 -7.32
N GLU A 206 25.12 7.12 -7.76
CA GLU A 206 25.22 5.70 -7.47
C GLU A 206 25.71 5.44 -6.03
N GLU A 207 26.43 6.41 -5.48
CA GLU A 207 27.11 6.29 -4.19
C GLU A 207 26.21 6.81 -3.04
N GLY A 208 25.19 6.02 -2.70
CA GLY A 208 24.32 6.26 -1.53
C GLY A 208 23.34 7.42 -1.70
N VAL A 209 22.98 8.06 -0.57
CA VAL A 209 22.05 9.20 -0.57
C VAL A 209 22.80 10.50 -0.85
N VAL A 210 22.28 11.30 -1.79
CA VAL A 210 22.80 12.63 -2.13
C VAL A 210 21.75 13.69 -1.80
N VAL A 211 22.13 14.70 -1.03
CA VAL A 211 21.31 15.86 -0.72
C VAL A 211 21.72 17.02 -1.64
N ILE A 212 20.79 17.50 -2.45
CA ILE A 212 21.01 18.62 -3.38
C ILE A 212 20.25 19.84 -2.86
N TYR A 213 20.95 20.91 -2.49
CA TYR A 213 20.31 22.19 -2.15
C TYR A 213 20.28 23.11 -3.36
N VAL A 214 19.10 23.58 -3.74
CA VAL A 214 18.91 24.57 -4.81
C VAL A 214 18.78 25.95 -4.19
N ALA A 215 19.78 26.80 -4.40
CA ALA A 215 19.85 28.14 -3.83
C ALA A 215 18.99 29.14 -4.63
N ASP A 216 18.61 30.23 -3.97
CA ASP A 216 18.09 31.43 -4.63
C ASP A 216 19.24 32.30 -5.18
N ALA A 217 18.97 33.04 -6.26
CA ALA A 217 19.96 33.87 -6.95
C ALA A 217 20.56 34.95 -6.04
N SER A 218 19.73 35.52 -5.17
CA SER A 218 20.15 36.57 -4.23
C SER A 218 20.84 36.02 -2.98
N CYS A 219 20.71 34.70 -2.74
CA CYS A 219 21.20 34.00 -1.55
C CYS A 219 20.84 34.64 -0.19
N ARG A 220 19.79 35.48 -0.12
CA ARG A 220 19.42 36.22 1.11
C ARG A 220 19.17 35.32 2.31
N THR A 221 18.70 34.09 2.08
CA THR A 221 18.40 33.12 3.13
C THR A 221 19.40 31.97 3.20
N CYS A 222 20.43 31.95 2.34
CA CYS A 222 21.34 30.82 2.25
C CYS A 222 22.06 30.54 3.57
N SER A 223 22.48 31.55 4.33
CA SER A 223 23.14 31.34 5.62
C SER A 223 22.27 30.52 6.59
N ALA A 224 20.98 30.88 6.71
CA ALA A 224 20.02 30.16 7.54
C ALA A 224 19.69 28.78 6.99
N ASP A 225 19.50 28.67 5.67
CA ASP A 225 19.17 27.41 4.99
C ASP A 225 20.31 26.39 5.09
N LEU A 226 21.56 26.81 4.89
CA LEU A 226 22.76 25.98 4.99
C LEU A 226 23.05 25.54 6.42
N GLU A 227 22.81 26.41 7.41
CA GLU A 227 22.91 26.03 8.82
C GLU A 227 21.82 25.01 9.19
N ALA A 228 20.59 25.17 8.68
CA ALA A 228 19.54 24.18 8.86
C ALA A 228 19.89 22.83 8.19
N LEU A 229 20.46 22.85 6.99
CA LEU A 229 20.98 21.66 6.30
C LEU A 229 22.06 20.96 7.13
N LYS A 230 23.03 21.70 7.66
CA LYS A 230 24.12 21.15 8.49
C LYS A 230 23.59 20.43 9.74
N ARG A 231 22.48 20.90 10.31
CA ARG A 231 21.85 20.27 11.49
C ARG A 231 21.00 19.06 11.12
N ALA A 232 20.31 19.10 9.98
CA ALA A 232 19.36 18.06 9.58
C ALA A 232 20.02 16.87 8.84
N VAL A 233 21.13 17.11 8.14
CA VAL A 233 21.81 16.05 7.38
C VAL A 233 22.82 15.34 8.28
N PRO A 234 22.65 14.03 8.56
CA PRO A 234 23.62 13.27 9.35
C PRO A 234 24.94 13.07 8.59
N ALA A 235 25.94 12.46 9.23
CA ALA A 235 27.14 12.00 8.54
C ALA A 235 26.81 10.87 7.55
N GLY A 236 27.39 10.90 6.35
CA GLY A 236 27.21 9.87 5.32
C GLY A 236 26.70 10.44 3.99
N PRO A 237 25.51 11.05 3.93
CA PRO A 237 25.00 11.65 2.71
C PRO A 237 25.93 12.72 2.15
N ARG A 238 26.12 12.71 0.83
CA ARG A 238 26.86 13.77 0.14
C ARG A 238 25.98 14.97 -0.05
N ILE A 239 26.50 16.17 0.18
CA ILE A 239 25.74 17.41 0.01
C ILE A 239 26.30 18.17 -1.19
N VAL A 240 25.44 18.52 -2.14
CA VAL A 240 25.79 19.26 -3.36
C VAL A 240 24.95 20.53 -3.43
N MET A 241 25.59 21.65 -3.73
CA MET A 241 24.94 22.95 -3.86
C MET A 241 24.65 23.24 -5.32
N VAL A 242 23.48 23.76 -5.65
CA VAL A 242 23.08 24.07 -7.02
C VAL A 242 22.63 25.53 -7.10
N PRO A 243 23.30 26.37 -7.90
CA PRO A 243 22.82 27.72 -8.17
C PRO A 243 21.57 27.67 -9.07
N PRO A 244 20.73 28.71 -9.08
CA PRO A 244 19.53 28.73 -9.92
C PRO A 244 19.86 28.81 -11.42
N ALA A 245 21.04 29.33 -11.78
CA ALA A 245 21.57 29.38 -13.13
C ALA A 245 23.11 29.28 -13.11
N PRO A 246 23.76 28.85 -14.21
CA PRO A 246 25.21 28.66 -14.26
C PRO A 246 26.05 29.91 -13.94
N ASP A 247 25.54 31.10 -14.23
CA ASP A 247 26.16 32.41 -14.01
C ASP A 247 25.76 33.06 -12.67
N GLN A 248 24.90 32.39 -11.89
CA GLN A 248 24.33 32.92 -10.63
C GLN A 248 24.85 32.16 -9.40
N ASP A 249 26.13 31.78 -9.40
CA ASP A 249 26.75 31.01 -8.32
C ASP A 249 27.65 31.82 -7.38
N VAL A 250 27.98 33.07 -7.75
CA VAL A 250 28.89 33.96 -6.99
C VAL A 250 28.43 34.16 -5.55
N ALA A 251 27.16 34.53 -5.34
CA ALA A 251 26.62 34.78 -4.00
C ALA A 251 26.64 33.50 -3.13
N LEU A 252 26.28 32.36 -3.72
CA LEU A 252 26.31 31.06 -3.05
C LEU A 252 27.74 30.67 -2.64
N ARG A 253 28.71 30.80 -3.56
CA ARG A 253 30.13 30.54 -3.26
C ARG A 253 30.67 31.44 -2.16
N GLN A 254 30.29 32.72 -2.16
CA GLN A 254 30.70 33.66 -1.13
C GLN A 254 30.20 33.22 0.25
N VAL A 255 28.93 32.80 0.37
CA VAL A 255 28.38 32.28 1.62
C VAL A 255 29.09 30.99 2.05
N LEU A 256 29.29 30.03 1.14
CA LEU A 256 30.01 28.78 1.43
C LEU A 256 31.43 29.05 1.95
N SER A 257 32.15 29.98 1.32
CA SER A 257 33.49 30.38 1.73
C SER A 257 33.50 31.09 3.08
N LEU A 258 32.56 32.03 3.31
CA LEU A 258 32.48 32.82 4.55
C LEU A 258 32.25 31.93 5.78
N TYR A 259 31.36 30.95 5.66
CA TYR A 259 31.01 30.03 6.74
C TYR A 259 31.79 28.71 6.70
N ARG A 260 32.75 28.57 5.78
CA ARG A 260 33.64 27.41 5.61
C ARG A 260 32.90 26.08 5.46
N TYR A 261 31.80 26.08 4.70
CA TYR A 261 31.10 24.84 4.35
C TYR A 261 31.90 24.08 3.28
N PRO A 262 32.19 22.77 3.47
CA PRO A 262 33.00 21.99 2.52
C PRO A 262 32.19 21.45 1.33
N TRP A 263 30.99 21.99 1.08
CA TRP A 263 30.05 21.44 0.10
C TRP A 263 30.32 21.99 -1.30
N PRO A 264 30.54 21.12 -2.29
CA PRO A 264 30.83 21.56 -3.66
C PRO A 264 29.60 22.14 -4.35
N VAL A 265 29.83 23.03 -5.31
CA VAL A 265 28.80 23.61 -6.17
C VAL A 265 28.75 22.83 -7.49
N LEU A 266 27.56 22.39 -7.91
CA LEU A 266 27.34 21.83 -9.23
C LEU A 266 27.32 22.95 -10.26
N VAL A 267 28.26 22.90 -11.18
CA VAL A 267 28.46 23.86 -12.26
C VAL A 267 28.37 23.19 -13.61
N GLY A 268 28.12 23.99 -14.65
CA GLY A 268 28.01 23.51 -16.03
C GLY A 268 26.62 23.73 -16.62
N LYS A 269 26.54 23.63 -17.95
CA LYS A 269 25.30 23.86 -18.69
C LYS A 269 24.28 22.78 -18.35
N GLY A 270 23.03 23.18 -18.13
CA GLY A 270 21.94 22.25 -17.85
C GLY A 270 21.86 21.77 -16.39
N ALA A 271 22.83 22.10 -15.53
CA ALA A 271 22.88 21.62 -14.14
C ALA A 271 21.63 21.99 -13.34
N ALA A 272 21.25 23.26 -13.33
CA ALA A 272 20.04 23.72 -12.63
C ALA A 272 18.76 23.16 -13.27
N GLN A 273 18.73 23.06 -14.60
CA GLN A 273 17.60 22.53 -15.36
C GLN A 273 17.37 21.04 -15.07
N ALA A 274 18.43 20.25 -14.89
CA ALA A 274 18.33 18.83 -14.57
C ALA A 274 17.64 18.58 -13.22
N VAL A 275 17.88 19.45 -12.25
CA VAL A 275 17.25 19.37 -10.93
C VAL A 275 15.77 19.75 -11.00
N ALA A 276 15.37 20.67 -11.89
CA ALA A 276 13.99 21.03 -12.22
C ALA A 276 13.07 21.27 -11.01
N VAL A 277 13.56 21.98 -9.98
CA VAL A 277 12.78 22.37 -8.80
C VAL A 277 12.91 23.87 -8.59
N LYS A 278 11.84 24.55 -8.15
CA LYS A 278 11.95 25.98 -7.83
C LYS A 278 13.02 26.19 -6.73
N PRO A 279 13.81 27.27 -6.76
CA PRO A 279 14.81 27.59 -5.76
C PRO A 279 14.32 27.49 -4.32
N VAL A 280 15.27 27.40 -3.41
CA VAL A 280 15.05 27.26 -1.97
C VAL A 280 14.33 25.96 -1.63
N ALA A 281 14.94 24.87 -2.08
CA ALA A 281 14.51 23.50 -1.84
C ALA A 281 15.72 22.60 -1.61
N ALA A 282 15.52 21.54 -0.83
CA ALA A 282 16.47 20.44 -0.72
C ALA A 282 15.87 19.21 -1.41
N LEU A 283 16.62 18.57 -2.30
CA LEU A 283 16.29 17.27 -2.83
C LEU A 283 17.09 16.20 -2.10
N VAL A 284 16.42 15.13 -1.68
CA VAL A 284 17.07 13.90 -1.23
C VAL A 284 16.98 12.90 -2.37
N VAL A 285 18.12 12.55 -2.93
CA VAL A 285 18.25 11.69 -4.11
C VAL A 285 18.84 10.36 -3.68
N ALA A 286 18.19 9.27 -4.07
CA ALA A 286 18.63 7.92 -3.78
C ALA A 286 18.42 7.00 -4.99
N ARG A 287 18.96 5.77 -4.88
CA ARG A 287 18.84 4.72 -5.91
C ARG A 287 19.31 5.18 -7.28
N SER A 288 20.48 5.80 -7.37
CA SER A 288 21.03 6.31 -8.66
C SER A 288 20.11 7.31 -9.36
N GLY A 289 19.40 8.14 -8.59
CA GLY A 289 18.50 9.18 -9.12
C GLY A 289 17.06 8.72 -9.37
N TRP A 290 16.72 7.45 -9.12
CA TRP A 290 15.38 6.93 -9.40
C TRP A 290 14.33 7.31 -8.35
N VAL A 291 14.77 7.66 -7.16
CA VAL A 291 13.92 8.16 -6.10
C VAL A 291 14.41 9.53 -5.67
N VAL A 292 13.54 10.53 -5.81
CA VAL A 292 13.83 11.91 -5.44
C VAL A 292 12.72 12.44 -4.55
N ALA A 293 13.09 12.93 -3.37
CA ALA A 293 12.19 13.62 -2.45
C ALA A 293 12.54 15.10 -2.44
N ALA A 294 11.61 15.96 -2.88
CA ALA A 294 11.76 17.40 -2.79
C ALA A 294 11.15 17.92 -1.47
N VAL A 295 11.98 18.62 -0.70
CA VAL A 295 11.65 19.18 0.61
C VAL A 295 11.76 20.70 0.53
N ARG A 296 10.67 21.38 0.87
CA ARG A 296 10.63 22.84 0.99
C ARG A 296 10.99 23.25 2.41
N ARG A 297 11.32 24.53 2.58
CA ARG A 297 11.50 25.09 3.92
C ARG A 297 10.18 25.08 4.69
N PRO A 298 10.24 24.98 6.03
CA PRO A 298 11.44 24.70 6.85
C PRO A 298 11.91 23.24 6.70
N PHE A 299 13.23 23.02 6.55
CA PHE A 299 13.77 21.67 6.27
C PHE A 299 13.64 20.70 7.44
N GLY A 300 14.23 21.06 8.59
CA GLY A 300 14.09 20.39 9.89
C GLY A 300 13.88 18.86 9.87
N GLU A 301 12.80 18.45 10.53
CA GLU A 301 12.43 17.04 10.72
C GLU A 301 12.06 16.37 9.38
N THR A 302 11.41 17.09 8.47
CA THR A 302 11.00 16.56 7.17
C THR A 302 12.20 16.09 6.34
N LEU A 303 13.26 16.89 6.28
CA LEU A 303 14.49 16.52 5.59
C LEU A 303 15.18 15.33 6.27
N THR A 304 15.24 15.33 7.60
CA THR A 304 15.82 14.25 8.39
C THR A 304 15.08 12.93 8.16
N ALA A 305 13.74 12.98 8.13
CA ALA A 305 12.87 11.83 7.85
C ALA A 305 13.09 11.28 6.44
N ALA A 306 13.15 12.15 5.43
CA ALA A 306 13.41 11.76 4.05
C ALA A 306 14.77 11.05 3.89
N ILE A 307 15.83 11.58 4.48
CA ILE A 307 17.18 10.98 4.45
C ILE A 307 17.18 9.62 5.16
N LYS A 308 16.61 9.55 6.36
CA LYS A 308 16.56 8.31 7.14
C LYS A 308 15.79 7.21 6.42
N LEU A 309 14.70 7.57 5.75
CA LEU A 309 13.89 6.66 4.94
C LEU A 309 14.68 6.14 3.75
N LEU A 310 15.24 7.03 2.93
CA LEU A 310 15.95 6.67 1.70
C LEU A 310 17.32 6.02 1.94
N SER A 311 17.85 6.10 3.17
CA SER A 311 19.06 5.39 3.57
C SER A 311 18.83 3.91 3.89
N ARG A 312 17.58 3.45 3.99
CA ARG A 312 17.27 2.03 4.25
C ARG A 312 17.63 1.17 3.04
N ALA A 313 17.83 -0.13 3.23
CA ALA A 313 17.94 -1.10 2.15
C ALA A 313 17.26 -2.38 2.62
N ASP A 314 16.03 -2.59 2.16
CA ASP A 314 15.21 -3.75 2.52
C ASP A 314 15.46 -4.91 1.56
N VAL A 315 15.73 -4.61 0.29
CA VAL A 315 16.11 -5.58 -0.74
C VAL A 315 17.53 -5.31 -1.23
N VAL A 316 18.20 -6.37 -1.72
CA VAL A 316 19.57 -6.29 -2.25
C VAL A 316 19.63 -5.42 -3.50
N GLU A 317 18.57 -5.44 -4.30
CA GLU A 317 18.43 -4.62 -5.50
C GLU A 317 18.29 -3.13 -5.14
N SER A 318 19.35 -2.35 -5.35
CA SER A 318 19.39 -0.92 -5.02
C SER A 318 19.52 0.01 -6.23
N VAL A 319 19.71 -0.56 -7.43
CA VAL A 319 19.80 0.13 -8.72
C VAL A 319 18.84 -0.51 -9.72
N PRO A 320 18.37 0.22 -10.74
CA PRO A 320 17.57 -0.37 -11.79
C PRO A 320 18.20 -1.63 -12.36
N ARG A 321 17.38 -2.64 -12.63
CA ARG A 321 17.84 -3.87 -13.27
C ARG A 321 18.58 -3.56 -14.57
N PRO A 322 19.69 -4.25 -14.87
CA PRO A 322 20.45 -4.04 -16.11
C PRO A 322 19.64 -4.18 -17.40
N LYS A 323 18.54 -4.95 -17.36
CA LYS A 323 17.64 -5.18 -18.50
C LYS A 323 16.60 -4.06 -18.70
N TRP A 324 16.52 -3.08 -17.79
CA TRP A 324 15.60 -1.96 -17.91
C TRP A 324 16.05 -1.01 -19.03
N ASP A 325 15.11 -0.54 -19.84
CA ASP A 325 15.38 0.33 -21.00
C ASP A 325 15.67 1.80 -20.64
N GLY A 326 15.67 2.11 -19.34
CA GLY A 326 15.96 3.44 -18.81
C GLY A 326 14.83 4.45 -18.98
N ARG A 327 13.65 4.02 -19.45
CA ARG A 327 12.47 4.89 -19.57
C ARG A 327 11.82 5.13 -18.20
N PRO A 328 11.12 6.27 -18.01
CA PRO A 328 10.27 6.46 -16.84
C PRO A 328 9.19 5.39 -16.77
N VAL A 329 8.82 4.98 -15.55
CA VAL A 329 7.72 4.05 -15.33
C VAL A 329 6.41 4.73 -15.70
N THR A 330 5.65 4.13 -16.61
CA THR A 330 4.30 4.62 -16.92
C THR A 330 3.38 4.22 -15.77
N ARG A 331 2.92 5.19 -14.99
CA ARG A 331 1.95 4.97 -13.91
C ARG A 331 0.58 5.38 -14.40
N GLY A 332 -0.35 4.42 -14.49
CA GLY A 332 -1.77 4.74 -14.55
C GLY A 332 -2.25 5.21 -13.17
N PRO A 333 -3.26 6.10 -13.07
CA PRO A 333 -3.92 6.33 -11.80
C PRO A 333 -4.49 5.00 -11.31
N GLU A 334 -4.07 4.56 -10.13
CA GLU A 334 -4.70 3.40 -9.50
C GLU A 334 -6.17 3.76 -9.23
N PRO A 335 -7.13 2.93 -9.63
CA PRO A 335 -8.52 3.15 -9.23
C PRO A 335 -8.56 3.14 -7.69
N PRO A 336 -9.24 4.11 -7.06
CA PRO A 336 -9.32 4.14 -5.61
C PRO A 336 -9.87 2.80 -5.11
N PRO A 337 -9.36 2.28 -3.98
CA PRO A 337 -9.91 1.07 -3.41
C PRO A 337 -11.41 1.28 -3.16
N PRO A 338 -12.23 0.24 -3.39
CA PRO A 338 -13.66 0.33 -3.14
C PRO A 338 -13.89 0.77 -1.69
N ALA A 339 -14.67 1.84 -1.50
CA ALA A 339 -14.97 2.34 -0.16
C ALA A 339 -15.92 1.37 0.55
N LEU A 340 -15.69 1.16 1.85
CA LEU A 340 -16.71 0.54 2.70
C LEU A 340 -17.96 1.42 2.73
N THR A 341 -19.12 0.81 2.91
CA THR A 341 -20.34 1.59 3.16
C THR A 341 -20.24 2.35 4.49
N PRO A 342 -21.11 3.36 4.74
CA PRO A 342 -21.19 4.01 6.04
C PRO A 342 -21.34 3.04 7.22
N GLU A 343 -21.99 1.91 6.98
CA GLU A 343 -22.23 0.82 7.94
C GLU A 343 -21.00 -0.07 8.15
N GLY A 344 -19.96 0.07 7.33
CA GLY A 344 -18.72 -0.69 7.41
C GLY A 344 -18.74 -2.01 6.64
N LEU A 345 -19.70 -2.18 5.72
CA LEU A 345 -19.84 -3.34 4.87
C LEU A 345 -18.90 -3.26 3.67
N ALA A 346 -18.39 -4.41 3.24
CA ALA A 346 -17.62 -4.50 2.00
C ALA A 346 -18.58 -4.37 0.81
N PRO A 347 -18.23 -3.63 -0.27
CA PRO A 347 -19.13 -3.47 -1.40
C PRO A 347 -19.65 -4.79 -1.97
N GLY A 348 -20.97 -4.87 -2.08
CA GLY A 348 -21.70 -6.07 -2.49
C GLY A 348 -22.28 -6.91 -1.34
N GLU A 349 -22.09 -6.53 -0.08
CA GLU A 349 -22.79 -7.14 1.07
C GLU A 349 -24.19 -6.55 1.30
N ASP A 350 -24.37 -5.30 0.90
CA ASP A 350 -25.58 -4.47 1.01
C ASP A 350 -26.36 -4.36 -0.31
N LEU A 351 -25.86 -5.00 -1.37
CA LEU A 351 -26.64 -5.19 -2.58
C LEU A 351 -27.75 -6.22 -2.28
N PRO A 352 -28.98 -6.00 -2.77
CA PRO A 352 -30.01 -7.03 -2.69
C PRO A 352 -29.45 -8.33 -3.27
N LEU A 353 -29.77 -9.45 -2.62
CA LEU A 353 -29.37 -10.78 -3.09
C LEU A 353 -29.55 -10.85 -4.61
N PRO A 354 -28.58 -11.37 -5.37
CA PRO A 354 -28.69 -11.44 -6.82
C PRO A 354 -30.06 -12.00 -7.20
N GLY A 355 -30.74 -11.43 -8.19
CA GLY A 355 -32.10 -11.85 -8.53
C GLY A 355 -32.23 -13.35 -8.79
N ALA A 356 -31.14 -13.98 -9.28
CA ALA A 356 -31.05 -15.43 -9.43
C ALA A 356 -31.02 -16.19 -8.10
N PHE A 357 -30.43 -15.65 -7.03
CA PHE A 357 -30.44 -16.25 -5.68
C PHE A 357 -31.83 -16.17 -5.07
N VAL A 358 -32.49 -15.02 -5.21
CA VAL A 358 -33.88 -14.84 -4.77
C VAL A 358 -34.80 -15.84 -5.49
N ALA A 359 -34.66 -15.95 -6.82
CA ALA A 359 -35.39 -16.92 -7.62
C ALA A 359 -35.09 -18.38 -7.23
N ALA A 360 -33.83 -18.71 -6.93
CA ALA A 360 -33.44 -20.05 -6.47
C ALA A 360 -34.08 -20.41 -5.13
N ALA A 361 -34.05 -19.47 -4.17
CA ALA A 361 -34.62 -19.65 -2.85
C ALA A 361 -36.15 -19.76 -2.90
N ASP A 362 -36.80 -18.99 -3.76
CA ASP A 362 -38.25 -19.05 -3.97
C ASP A 362 -38.67 -20.37 -4.65
N ALA A 363 -37.95 -20.80 -5.69
CA ALA A 363 -38.16 -22.11 -6.33
C ALA A 363 -37.96 -23.26 -5.34
N TYR A 364 -36.96 -23.18 -4.46
CA TYR A 364 -36.73 -24.19 -3.42
C TYR A 364 -37.89 -24.23 -2.42
N LYS A 365 -38.35 -23.07 -1.92
CA LYS A 365 -39.50 -22.96 -1.00
C LYS A 365 -40.80 -23.46 -1.65
N ALA A 366 -40.93 -23.32 -2.96
CA ALA A 366 -42.06 -23.83 -3.74
C ALA A 366 -41.97 -25.35 -4.07
N GLY A 367 -40.93 -26.05 -3.60
CA GLY A 367 -40.72 -27.48 -3.87
C GLY A 367 -40.17 -27.80 -5.26
N GLN A 368 -39.71 -26.80 -6.01
CA GLN A 368 -39.18 -26.91 -7.36
C GLN A 368 -37.66 -27.15 -7.34
N GLY A 369 -37.23 -28.28 -6.76
CA GLY A 369 -35.82 -28.54 -6.47
C GLY A 369 -34.88 -28.51 -7.70
N LEU A 370 -35.32 -28.99 -8.86
CA LEU A 370 -34.53 -28.97 -10.11
C LEU A 370 -34.31 -27.55 -10.66
N GLU A 371 -35.28 -26.66 -10.44
CA GLU A 371 -35.23 -25.28 -10.91
C GLU A 371 -34.37 -24.42 -9.98
N ALA A 372 -34.51 -24.62 -8.67
CA ALA A 372 -33.60 -24.06 -7.67
C ALA A 372 -32.14 -24.46 -7.96
N LEU A 373 -31.88 -25.74 -8.26
CA LEU A 373 -30.53 -26.22 -8.58
C LEU A 373 -29.92 -25.48 -9.77
N ARG A 374 -30.69 -25.27 -10.85
CA ARG A 374 -30.23 -24.54 -12.04
C ARG A 374 -29.87 -23.10 -11.75
N PHE A 375 -30.62 -22.43 -10.88
CA PHE A 375 -30.30 -21.05 -10.48
C PHE A 375 -29.06 -21.00 -9.57
N PHE A 376 -28.89 -21.96 -8.66
CA PHE A 376 -27.68 -22.06 -7.84
C PHE A 376 -26.43 -22.38 -8.67
N ASP A 377 -26.53 -23.31 -9.63
CA ASP A 377 -25.46 -23.62 -10.58
C ASP A 377 -25.07 -22.38 -11.42
N ALA A 378 -26.06 -21.57 -11.82
CA ALA A 378 -25.82 -20.34 -12.57
C ALA A 378 -25.12 -19.24 -11.74
N LEU A 379 -25.35 -19.21 -10.41
CA LEU A 379 -24.67 -18.31 -9.48
C LEU A 379 -23.24 -18.78 -9.19
N GLU A 380 -23.05 -20.08 -8.98
CA GLU A 380 -21.73 -20.67 -8.77
C GLU A 380 -20.83 -20.45 -9.99
N ASN A 381 -21.37 -20.55 -11.20
CA ASN A 381 -20.64 -20.27 -12.44
C ASN A 381 -20.28 -18.78 -12.64
N LYS A 382 -20.94 -17.86 -11.94
CA LYS A 382 -20.64 -16.41 -11.98
C LYS A 382 -19.72 -15.95 -10.84
N GLY A 383 -19.47 -16.82 -9.85
CA GLY A 383 -18.73 -16.48 -8.64
C GLY A 383 -19.49 -15.54 -7.69
N ASP A 384 -20.82 -15.45 -7.87
CA ASP A 384 -21.72 -14.61 -7.06
C ASP A 384 -22.57 -15.44 -6.08
N GLY A 385 -22.24 -16.73 -5.94
CA GLY A 385 -22.91 -17.70 -5.07
C GLY A 385 -22.35 -17.77 -3.65
#